data_AF-A0A259EXC1-F1
#
_entry.id   AF-A0A259EXC1-F1
#
_cell.length_a   1.000
_cell.length_b   1.000
_cell.length_c   1.000
_cell.angle_alpha   90.00
_cell.angle_beta   90.00
_cell.angle_gamma   90.00
#
_symmetry.space_group_name_H-M   'P 1'
#
loop_
_entity.id
_entity.type
_entity.pdbx_description
1 polymer ?
#
loop_
_entity_poly.entity_id
_entity_poly.type
_entity_poly.pdbx_seq_one_letter_code
_entity_poly.pdbx_strand_id
1 'polypeptide(L)'
;MSRTLSNWLLAVSLSLNLGIGAAVVLERATGAPEAAPAGLPDRLDLTPAQRDRWREAERGFLADLGDNWREIHTQRETLVRQIFAETPQRDAIDAAQARIAQLQDRQQRRVIAQLLAERELLTRPQQLALMQALLERYARESTQEENLHRN
;
A
#
# COMPACT_ATOMS: atom_id res chain seq x y z
N MET A 1 -32.62 -4.39 -0.70
CA MET A 1 -31.49 -3.59 -1.24
C MET A 1 -30.48 -4.57 -1.84
N SER A 2 -30.09 -4.34 -3.09
CA SER A 2 -29.55 -5.35 -4.00
C SER A 2 -28.18 -5.90 -3.58
N ARG A 3 -28.09 -7.23 -3.45
CA ARG A 3 -26.86 -8.00 -3.17
C ARG A 3 -25.69 -7.69 -4.13
N THR A 4 -25.98 -7.12 -5.30
CA THR A 4 -25.01 -6.78 -6.34
C THR A 4 -24.20 -5.51 -6.05
N LEU A 5 -24.78 -4.50 -5.38
CA LEU A 5 -24.06 -3.26 -5.03
C LEU A 5 -23.00 -3.49 -3.95
N SER A 6 -23.27 -4.42 -3.03
CA SER A 6 -22.31 -4.79 -1.96
C SER A 6 -21.08 -5.53 -2.50
N ASN A 7 -21.23 -6.31 -3.59
CA ASN A 7 -20.12 -7.03 -4.21
C ASN A 7 -19.21 -6.11 -5.04
N TRP A 8 -19.75 -5.05 -5.64
CA TRP A 8 -18.96 -4.06 -6.37
C TRP A 8 -18.12 -3.17 -5.45
N LEU A 9 -18.65 -2.79 -4.28
CA LEU A 9 -17.89 -2.05 -3.26
C LEU A 9 -16.73 -2.88 -2.67
N LEU A 10 -16.92 -4.20 -2.54
CA LEU A 10 -15.86 -5.13 -2.14
C LEU A 10 -14.76 -5.26 -3.20
N ALA A 11 -15.13 -5.36 -4.48
CA ALA A 11 -14.17 -5.43 -5.59
C ALA A 11 -13.31 -4.16 -5.67
N VAL A 12 -13.91 -2.97 -5.49
CA VAL A 12 -13.19 -1.68 -5.51
C VAL A 12 -12.25 -1.51 -4.30
N SER A 13 -12.64 -1.96 -3.10
CA SER A 13 -11.76 -1.95 -1.92
C SER A 13 -10.60 -2.97 -2.01
N LEU A 14 -10.80 -4.04 -2.78
CA LEU A 14 -9.77 -5.04 -3.08
C LEU A 14 -8.70 -4.47 -4.02
N SER A 15 -9.08 -3.71 -5.07
CA SER A 15 -8.14 -3.07 -6.01
C SER A 15 -7.38 -1.89 -5.40
N LEU A 16 -8.03 -1.06 -4.58
CA LEU A 16 -7.44 0.19 -4.05
C LEU A 16 -6.22 0.03 -3.12
N ASN A 17 -5.82 -1.21 -2.83
CA ASN A 17 -4.64 -1.55 -2.03
C ASN A 17 -3.65 -2.45 -2.77
N LEU A 18 -3.85 -2.74 -4.06
CA LEU A 18 -2.92 -3.56 -4.84
C LEU A 18 -1.74 -2.76 -5.43
N GLY A 19 -1.83 -1.42 -5.46
CA GLY A 19 -0.83 -0.58 -6.14
C GLY A 19 0.58 -0.52 -5.52
N ILE A 20 0.78 -0.96 -4.27
CA ILE A 20 2.08 -0.76 -3.59
C ILE A 20 2.77 -2.08 -3.18
N GLY A 21 2.02 -3.15 -2.89
CA GLY A 21 2.60 -4.42 -2.41
C GLY A 21 2.91 -5.45 -3.50
N ALA A 22 2.11 -5.52 -4.57
CA ALA A 22 2.26 -6.56 -5.59
C ALA A 22 3.48 -6.35 -6.49
N ALA A 23 3.83 -5.09 -6.80
CA ALA A 23 4.98 -4.76 -7.65
C ALA A 23 6.31 -5.16 -7.00
N VAL A 24 6.47 -4.92 -5.68
CA VAL A 24 7.73 -5.20 -4.97
C VAL A 24 7.97 -6.71 -4.76
N VAL A 25 6.91 -7.52 -4.69
CA VAL A 25 7.04 -8.98 -4.52
C VAL A 25 7.30 -9.68 -5.86
N LEU A 26 6.72 -9.19 -6.97
CA LEU A 26 6.92 -9.79 -8.29
C LEU A 26 8.32 -9.47 -8.87
N GLU A 27 8.82 -8.25 -8.64
CA GLU A 27 10.14 -7.79 -9.11
C GLU A 27 11.30 -8.59 -8.47
N ARG A 28 11.11 -9.10 -7.26
CA ARG A 28 12.08 -9.96 -6.56
C ARG A 28 12.08 -11.41 -7.05
N ALA A 29 11.03 -11.85 -7.75
CA ALA A 29 10.88 -13.24 -8.21
C ALA A 29 11.37 -13.46 -9.65
N THR A 30 11.45 -12.41 -10.48
CA THR A 30 11.76 -12.54 -11.92
C THR A 30 13.23 -12.36 -12.27
N GLY A 31 14.09 -11.95 -11.32
CA GLY A 31 15.55 -11.94 -11.52
C GLY A 31 16.06 -11.10 -12.70
N ALA A 32 15.25 -10.18 -13.22
CA ALA A 32 15.66 -9.27 -14.29
C ALA A 32 16.49 -8.12 -13.69
N PRO A 33 17.73 -7.86 -14.16
CA PRO A 33 18.48 -6.69 -13.76
C PRO A 33 17.97 -5.49 -14.57
N GLU A 34 16.74 -5.08 -14.32
CA GLU A 34 16.35 -3.72 -14.64
C GLU A 34 17.06 -2.83 -13.63
N ALA A 35 17.83 -1.84 -14.09
CA ALA A 35 18.54 -0.92 -13.22
C ALA A 35 17.53 -0.38 -12.20
N ALA A 36 17.66 -0.81 -10.93
CA ALA A 36 16.69 -0.48 -9.90
C ALA A 36 16.47 1.03 -9.96
N PRO A 37 15.23 1.50 -10.21
CA PRO A 37 14.98 2.92 -10.39
C PRO A 37 15.57 3.64 -9.19
N ALA A 38 16.41 4.66 -9.43
CA ALA A 38 17.14 5.36 -8.38
C ALA A 38 16.21 5.61 -7.20
N GLY A 39 16.61 5.13 -6.02
CA GLY A 39 15.79 5.14 -4.83
C GLY A 39 15.36 6.57 -4.53
N LEU A 40 14.23 6.76 -3.83
CA LEU A 40 13.80 8.08 -3.40
C LEU A 40 14.93 8.89 -2.73
N PRO A 41 15.81 8.31 -1.89
CA PRO A 41 16.98 9.01 -1.33
C PRO A 41 17.97 9.59 -2.34
N ASP A 42 18.12 8.96 -3.51
CA ASP A 42 19.05 9.41 -4.55
C ASP A 42 18.45 10.55 -5.38
N ARG A 43 17.13 10.52 -5.62
CA ARG A 43 16.41 11.63 -6.28
C ARG A 43 16.30 12.88 -5.42
N LEU A 44 16.32 12.71 -4.09
CA LEU A 44 16.24 13.81 -3.14
C LEU A 44 17.60 14.42 -2.79
N ASP A 45 18.70 13.94 -3.40
CA ASP A 45 20.07 14.39 -3.11
C ASP A 45 20.34 14.49 -1.60
N LEU A 46 19.98 13.44 -0.86
CA LEU A 46 20.13 13.43 0.59
C LEU A 46 21.60 13.43 0.98
N THR A 47 21.96 14.26 1.95
CA THR A 47 23.29 14.20 2.59
C THR A 47 23.50 12.84 3.28
N PRO A 48 24.75 12.39 3.51
CA PRO A 48 25.01 11.12 4.19
C PRO A 48 24.29 11.00 5.55
N ALA A 49 24.31 12.08 6.35
CA ALA A 49 23.61 12.12 7.63
C ALA A 49 22.07 12.05 7.50
N GLN A 50 21.49 12.68 6.46
CA GLN A 50 20.07 12.51 6.16
C GLN A 50 19.76 11.09 5.71
N ARG A 51 20.60 10.46 4.87
CA ARG A 51 20.40 9.07 4.45
C ARG A 51 20.41 8.08 5.60
N ASP A 52 21.27 8.29 6.60
CA ASP A 52 21.31 7.43 7.79
C ASP A 52 20.01 7.54 8.60
N ARG A 53 19.54 8.78 8.86
CA ARG A 53 18.28 9.02 9.57
C ARG A 53 17.06 8.54 8.80
N TRP A 54 17.07 8.72 7.48
CA TRP A 54 16.03 8.21 6.58
C TRP A 54 15.93 6.69 6.67
N ARG A 55 17.06 5.97 6.54
CA ARG A 55 17.09 4.51 6.63
C ARG A 55 16.62 4.00 7.99
N GLU A 56 16.97 4.68 9.08
CA GLU A 56 16.49 4.33 10.42
C GLU A 56 14.96 4.40 10.50
N ALA A 57 14.37 5.53 10.07
CA ALA A 57 12.93 5.72 10.06
C ALA A 57 12.23 4.71 9.13
N GLU A 58 12.81 4.44 7.96
CA GLU A 58 12.26 3.54 6.95
C GLU A 58 12.21 2.08 7.42
N ARG A 59 13.20 1.59 8.19
CA ARG A 59 13.20 0.20 8.66
C ARG A 59 11.98 -0.14 9.51
N GLY A 60 11.66 0.71 10.48
CA GLY A 60 10.50 0.52 11.35
C GLY A 60 9.19 0.57 10.55
N PHE A 61 9.10 1.53 9.63
CA PHE A 61 7.96 1.70 8.74
C PHE A 61 7.73 0.48 7.82
N LEU A 62 8.79 -0.03 7.18
CA LEU A 62 8.68 -1.16 6.24
C LEU A 62 8.29 -2.47 6.95
N ALA A 63 8.81 -2.71 8.16
CA ALA A 63 8.40 -3.85 8.98
C ALA A 63 6.91 -3.77 9.32
N ASP A 64 6.46 -2.60 9.80
CA ASP A 64 5.08 -2.33 10.14
C ASP A 64 4.10 -2.47 8.96
N LEU A 65 4.52 -2.04 7.76
CA LEU A 65 3.76 -2.24 6.54
C LEU A 65 3.68 -3.73 6.18
N GLY A 66 4.79 -4.44 6.22
CA GLY A 66 4.84 -5.87 5.90
C GLY A 66 3.90 -6.68 6.78
N ASP A 67 3.85 -6.36 8.08
CA ASP A 67 2.96 -7.03 9.04
C ASP A 67 1.49 -6.72 8.75
N ASN A 68 1.16 -5.45 8.50
CA ASN A 68 -0.19 -5.03 8.16
C ASN A 68 -0.70 -5.70 6.86
N TRP A 69 0.17 -5.83 5.86
CA TRP A 69 -0.15 -6.52 4.61
C TRP A 69 -0.48 -7.99 4.83
N ARG A 70 0.30 -8.70 5.65
CA ARG A 70 0.04 -10.11 5.96
C ARG A 70 -1.31 -10.26 6.66
N GLU A 71 -1.62 -9.38 7.63
CA GLU A 71 -2.93 -9.41 8.29
C GLU A 71 -4.08 -9.13 7.32
N ILE A 72 -3.97 -8.12 6.45
CA ILE A 72 -5.00 -7.82 5.44
C ILE A 72 -5.19 -9.02 4.50
N HIS A 73 -4.11 -9.67 4.08
CA HIS A 73 -4.16 -10.85 3.22
C HIS A 73 -4.93 -12.00 3.89
N THR A 74 -4.62 -12.31 5.16
CA THR A 74 -5.33 -13.34 5.92
C THR A 74 -6.83 -13.04 6.06
N GLN A 75 -7.20 -11.79 6.32
CA GLN A 75 -8.62 -11.41 6.43
C GLN A 75 -9.34 -11.47 5.08
N ARG A 76 -8.68 -11.09 3.98
CA ARG A 76 -9.22 -11.22 2.62
C ARG A 76 -9.43 -12.69 2.25
N GLU A 77 -8.47 -13.55 2.57
CA GLU A 77 -8.61 -15.00 2.37
C GLU A 77 -9.81 -15.54 3.17
N THR A 78 -9.95 -15.12 4.43
CA THR A 78 -11.07 -15.51 5.30
C THR A 78 -12.41 -15.10 4.66
N LEU A 79 -12.50 -13.87 4.16
CA LEU A 79 -13.69 -13.34 3.49
C LEU A 79 -14.04 -14.17 2.25
N VAL A 80 -13.06 -14.47 1.39
CA VAL A 80 -13.26 -15.32 0.20
C VAL A 80 -13.75 -16.70 0.61
N ARG A 81 -13.08 -17.36 1.56
CA ARG A 81 -13.47 -18.70 2.03
C ARG A 81 -14.88 -18.72 2.59
N GLN A 82 -15.28 -17.70 3.36
CA GLN A 82 -16.63 -17.61 3.93
C GLN A 82 -17.70 -17.37 2.86
N ILE A 83 -17.43 -16.55 1.84
CA ILE A 83 -18.36 -16.30 0.74
C ILE A 83 -18.65 -17.59 -0.05
N PHE A 84 -17.65 -18.44 -0.25
CA PHE A 84 -17.76 -19.67 -1.04
C PHE A 84 -17.97 -20.95 -0.21
N ALA A 85 -18.15 -20.84 1.11
CA ALA A 85 -18.45 -21.99 1.96
C ALA A 85 -19.85 -22.56 1.67
N GLU A 86 -20.05 -23.86 1.90
CA GLU A 86 -21.36 -24.51 1.76
C GLU A 86 -22.45 -23.86 2.62
N THR A 87 -22.07 -23.34 3.79
CA THR A 87 -22.93 -22.53 4.66
C THR A 87 -22.19 -21.25 5.06
N PRO A 88 -22.34 -20.14 4.30
CA PRO A 88 -21.69 -18.88 4.61
C PRO A 88 -22.11 -18.32 5.97
N GLN A 89 -21.14 -17.97 6.81
CA GLN A 89 -21.40 -17.35 8.10
C GLN A 89 -21.36 -15.83 7.97
N ARG A 90 -22.51 -15.18 8.07
CA ARG A 90 -22.61 -13.74 7.87
C ARG A 90 -21.76 -12.94 8.85
N ASP A 91 -21.78 -13.33 10.12
CA ASP A 91 -21.02 -12.66 11.18
C ASP A 91 -19.51 -12.75 10.93
N ALA A 92 -19.02 -13.86 10.37
CA ALA A 92 -17.61 -14.04 10.04
C ALA A 92 -17.19 -13.13 8.86
N ILE A 93 -18.07 -12.95 7.87
CA ILE A 93 -17.85 -12.02 6.75
C ILE A 93 -17.79 -10.59 7.26
N ASP A 94 -18.76 -10.17 8.08
CA ASP A 94 -18.83 -8.82 8.62
C ASP A 94 -17.63 -8.53 9.54
N ALA A 95 -17.19 -9.51 10.35
CA ALA A 95 -15.99 -9.39 11.18
C ALA A 95 -14.70 -9.24 10.35
N ALA A 96 -14.54 -10.03 9.29
CA ALA A 96 -13.39 -9.93 8.39
C ALA A 96 -13.36 -8.56 7.68
N GLN A 97 -14.51 -8.06 7.21
CA GLN A 97 -14.63 -6.73 6.62
C GLN A 97 -14.25 -5.62 7.61
N ALA A 98 -14.79 -5.67 8.83
CA ALA A 98 -14.48 -4.69 9.86
C ALA A 98 -12.97 -4.69 10.19
N ARG A 99 -12.35 -5.87 10.27
CA ARG A 99 -10.92 -5.99 10.52
C ARG A 99 -10.08 -5.42 9.38
N ILE A 100 -10.45 -5.68 8.12
CA ILE A 100 -9.79 -5.09 6.95
C ILE A 100 -9.84 -3.56 7.02
N ALA A 101 -11.01 -2.98 7.31
CA ALA A 101 -11.16 -1.53 7.42
C ALA A 101 -10.27 -0.92 8.52
N GLN A 102 -10.18 -1.57 9.68
CA GLN A 102 -9.29 -1.15 10.77
C GLN A 102 -7.82 -1.19 10.37
N LEU A 103 -7.41 -2.26 9.68
CA LEU A 103 -6.04 -2.42 9.19
C LEU A 103 -5.69 -1.39 8.11
N GLN A 104 -6.65 -1.05 7.24
CA GLN A 104 -6.50 0.00 6.24
C GLN A 104 -6.34 1.39 6.89
N ASP A 105 -7.17 1.74 7.87
CA ASP A 105 -7.04 3.01 8.62
C ASP A 105 -5.69 3.09 9.35
N ARG A 106 -5.27 2.00 10.01
CA ARG A 106 -3.97 1.94 10.68
C ARG A 106 -2.81 2.13 9.70
N GLN A 107 -2.90 1.53 8.51
CA GLN A 107 -1.89 1.71 7.45
C GLN A 107 -1.83 3.16 6.98
N GLN A 108 -2.98 3.78 6.71
CA GLN A 108 -3.04 5.16 6.24
C GLN A 108 -2.41 6.12 7.26
N ARG A 109 -2.73 5.96 8.55
CA ARG A 109 -2.15 6.78 9.62
C ARG A 109 -0.63 6.63 9.70
N ARG A 110 -0.11 5.41 9.53
CA ARG A 110 1.34 5.14 9.52
C ARG A 110 2.05 5.81 8.34
N VAL A 111 1.47 5.72 7.14
CA VAL A 111 2.01 6.41 5.95
C VAL A 111 2.07 7.92 6.19
N ILE A 112 1.01 8.51 6.74
CA ILE A 112 0.99 9.94 7.07
C ILE A 112 2.08 10.28 8.10
N ALA A 113 2.20 9.49 9.17
CA ALA A 113 3.22 9.71 10.20
C ALA A 113 4.65 9.62 9.63
N GLN A 114 4.91 8.64 8.77
CA GLN A 114 6.20 8.49 8.09
C GLN A 114 6.50 9.70 7.19
N LEU A 115 5.54 10.14 6.38
CA LEU A 115 5.71 11.32 5.50
C LEU A 115 5.95 12.61 6.29
N LEU A 116 5.33 12.76 7.46
CA LEU A 116 5.58 13.90 8.34
C LEU A 116 7.01 13.86 8.92
N ALA A 117 7.47 12.69 9.39
CA ALA A 117 8.83 12.51 9.88
C ALA A 117 9.89 12.74 8.79
N GLU A 118 9.64 12.23 7.57
CA GLU A 118 10.49 12.48 6.40
C GLU A 118 10.54 13.98 6.08
N ARG A 119 9.39 14.66 6.05
CA ARG A 119 9.33 16.10 5.81
C ARG A 119 10.17 16.90 6.80
N GLU A 120 10.19 16.53 8.08
CA GLU A 120 10.99 17.18 9.12
C GLU A 120 12.51 17.02 8.90
N LEU A 121 12.93 15.92 8.28
CA LEU A 121 14.34 15.65 7.94
C LEU A 121 14.84 16.42 6.72
N LEU A 122 13.91 16.81 5.82
CA LEU A 122 14.22 17.37 4.51
C LEU A 122 14.30 18.91 4.52
N THR A 123 15.21 19.45 3.70
CA THR A 123 15.23 20.88 3.37
C THR A 123 14.05 21.25 2.48
N ARG A 124 13.74 22.55 2.36
CA ARG A 124 12.60 23.01 1.55
C ARG A 124 12.67 22.56 0.08
N PRO A 125 13.82 22.63 -0.63
CA PRO A 125 13.92 22.08 -1.98
C PRO A 125 13.66 20.56 -2.04
N GLN A 126 14.18 19.80 -1.07
CA GLN A 126 13.99 18.35 -0.99
C GLN A 126 12.53 17.98 -0.70
N GLN A 127 11.83 18.75 0.15
CA GLN A 127 10.40 18.56 0.40
C GLN A 127 9.56 18.73 -0.88
N LEU A 128 9.91 19.72 -1.72
CA LEU A 128 9.21 19.93 -3.00
C LEU A 128 9.46 18.78 -3.97
N ALA A 129 10.71 18.30 -4.05
CA ALA A 129 11.04 17.12 -4.87
C ALA A 129 10.31 15.86 -4.38
N LEU A 130 10.21 15.66 -3.07
CA LEU A 130 9.43 14.55 -2.48
C LEU A 130 7.96 14.65 -2.86
N MET A 131 7.35 15.83 -2.71
CA MET A 131 5.96 16.07 -3.07
C MET A 131 5.70 15.78 -4.56
N GLN A 132 6.56 16.26 -5.45
CA GLN A 132 6.44 16.00 -6.90
C GLN A 132 6.53 14.50 -7.20
N ALA A 133 7.52 13.81 -6.64
CA ALA A 133 7.69 12.37 -6.83
C ALA A 133 6.47 11.57 -6.36
N LEU A 134 5.81 11.97 -5.26
CA LEU A 134 4.59 11.34 -4.76
C LEU A 134 3.41 11.58 -5.71
N LEU A 135 3.21 12.80 -6.20
CA LEU A 135 2.11 13.14 -7.11
C LEU A 135 2.24 12.42 -8.46
N GLU A 136 3.45 12.36 -9.03
CA GLU A 136 3.75 11.62 -10.27
C GLU A 136 3.47 10.12 -10.13
N ARG A 137 3.68 9.57 -8.93
CA ARG A 137 3.36 8.17 -8.64
C ARG A 137 1.85 7.95 -8.61
N TYR A 138 1.10 8.78 -7.88
CA TYR A 138 -0.37 8.64 -7.81
C TYR A 138 -1.05 8.77 -9.17
N ALA A 139 -0.56 9.66 -10.04
CA ALA A 139 -1.06 9.79 -11.41
C ALA A 139 -0.87 8.51 -12.26
N ARG A 140 0.14 7.70 -11.96
CA ARG A 140 0.40 6.42 -12.63
C ARG A 140 -0.39 5.25 -12.01
N GLU A 141 -0.69 5.30 -10.71
CA GLU A 141 -1.47 4.26 -10.05
C GLU A 141 -2.94 4.31 -10.48
N SER A 142 -3.54 5.50 -10.59
CA SER A 142 -4.94 5.65 -11.06
C SER A 142 -5.16 5.06 -12.45
N THR A 143 -4.19 5.23 -13.35
CA THR A 143 -4.27 4.70 -14.72
C THR A 143 -4.15 3.19 -14.78
N GLN A 144 -3.42 2.55 -13.85
CA GLN A 144 -3.31 1.08 -13.79
C GLN A 144 -4.59 0.43 -13.25
N GLU A 145 -5.20 1.02 -12.21
CA GLU A 145 -6.47 0.52 -11.66
C GLU A 145 -7.60 0.58 -12.68
N GLU A 146 -7.70 1.69 -13.42
CA GLU A 146 -8.68 1.82 -14.50
C GLU A 146 -8.49 0.76 -15.60
N ASN A 147 -7.25 0.37 -15.90
CA ASN A 147 -6.95 -0.63 -16.92
C ASN A 147 -7.27 -2.06 -16.48
N LEU A 148 -7.16 -2.38 -15.19
CA LEU A 148 -7.57 -3.68 -14.65
C LEU A 148 -9.08 -3.92 -14.73
N HIS A 149 -9.87 -2.85 -14.78
CA HIS A 149 -11.33 -2.92 -14.85
C HIS A 149 -11.91 -2.78 -16.27
N ARG A 150 -11.05 -2.53 -17.27
CA ARG A 150 -11.47 -2.30 -18.66
C ARG A 150 -11.34 -3.53 -19.56
N ASN A 151 -10.77 -4.63 -19.06
CA ASN A 151 -10.59 -5.90 -19.81
C ASN A 151 -11.52 -6.99 -19.31
#